data_AF-A0A6N8ZYL8-F1
#
_entry.id   AF-A0A6N8ZYL8-F1
#
_cell.length_a   1.000
_cell.length_b   1.000
_cell.length_c   1.000
_cell.angle_alpha   90.00
_cell.angle_beta   90.00
_cell.angle_gamma   90.00
#
_symmetry.space_group_name_H-M   'P 1'
#
loop_
_entity.id
_entity.type
_entity.pdbx_description
1 polymer ?
#
loop_
_entity_poly.entity_id
_entity_poly.type
_entity_poly.pdbx_seq_one_letter_code
_entity_poly.pdbx_strand_id
1 'polypeptide(L)'
;MEQVDLEGIEDHDGDQNFDLAFGKSILRLSVIGLPVMVGFLTVGLWFIADLDWGTAIATALLPGVLFGVFGGGFVGMLRAMEH
;
A
#
# COMPACT_ATOMS: atom_id res chain seq x y z
N MET A 1 39.95 12.56 36.29
CA MET A 1 39.84 11.21 35.71
C MET A 1 38.46 11.13 35.11
N GLU A 2 38.43 11.16 33.79
CA GLU A 2 37.29 11.38 32.92
C GLU A 2 36.35 10.16 33.00
N GLN A 3 35.10 10.38 33.42
CA GLN A 3 34.03 9.41 33.18
C GLN A 3 33.60 9.62 31.72
N VAL A 4 34.02 8.70 30.86
CA VAL A 4 33.60 8.67 29.46
C VAL A 4 32.21 8.07 29.45
N ASP A 5 31.21 8.91 29.20
CA ASP A 5 29.82 8.54 28.95
C ASP A 5 29.75 7.49 27.84
N LEU A 6 29.19 6.33 28.18
CA LEU A 6 28.77 5.32 27.21
C LEU A 6 27.42 5.74 26.62
N GLU A 7 27.38 6.89 25.95
CA GLU A 7 26.24 7.36 25.16
C GLU A 7 26.50 7.00 23.70
N GLY A 8 26.42 5.70 23.42
CA GLY A 8 26.77 5.12 22.12
C GLY A 8 26.00 3.85 21.79
N ILE A 9 24.80 3.69 22.35
CA ILE A 9 23.82 2.73 21.87
C ILE A 9 22.70 3.58 21.25
N GLU A 10 22.97 4.08 20.04
CA GLU A 10 21.90 4.58 19.17
C GLU A 10 20.90 3.45 18.99
N ASP A 11 19.66 3.77 19.39
CA ASP A 11 18.50 2.91 19.54
C ASP A 11 17.96 2.48 18.16
N HIS A 12 18.78 1.77 17.38
CA HIS A 12 18.50 1.41 15.99
C HIS A 12 17.40 0.33 15.85
N ASP A 13 16.89 -0.18 16.97
CA ASP A 13 15.84 -1.19 17.05
C ASP A 13 14.42 -0.58 16.98
N GLY A 14 14.24 0.69 17.35
CA GLY A 14 12.93 1.36 17.29
C GLY A 14 12.40 1.52 15.87
N ASP A 15 13.29 1.93 14.95
CA ASP A 15 12.94 2.27 13.57
C ASP A 15 12.60 1.04 12.72
N GLN A 16 13.33 -0.06 12.90
CA GLN A 16 13.12 -1.30 12.15
C GLN A 16 11.79 -1.98 12.49
N ASN A 17 11.36 -1.91 13.75
CA ASN A 17 10.08 -2.46 14.18
C ASN A 17 8.90 -1.66 13.60
N PHE A 18 9.05 -0.35 13.47
CA PHE A 18 8.06 0.52 12.82
C PHE A 18 7.97 0.22 11.32
N ASP A 19 9.10 0.13 10.62
CA ASP A 19 9.15 -0.21 9.20
C ASP A 19 8.54 -1.59 8.89
N LEU A 20 8.79 -2.58 9.74
CA LEU A 20 8.18 -3.91 9.61
C LEU A 20 6.67 -3.89 9.85
N ALA A 21 6.20 -3.19 10.87
CA ALA A 21 4.76 -3.06 11.16
C ALA A 21 4.02 -2.29 10.06
N PHE A 22 4.67 -1.25 9.52
CA PHE A 22 4.14 -0.42 8.46
C PHE A 22 4.11 -1.18 7.13
N GLY A 23 5.22 -1.83 6.77
CA GLY A 23 5.31 -2.69 5.59
C GLY A 23 4.30 -3.83 5.61
N LYS A 24 4.10 -4.49 6.76
CA LYS A 24 3.10 -5.55 6.93
C LYS A 24 1.66 -5.03 6.78
N SER A 25 1.40 -3.80 7.23
CA SER A 25 0.09 -3.15 7.09
C SER A 25 -0.21 -2.79 5.63
N ILE A 26 0.79 -2.28 4.90
CA ILE A 26 0.69 -2.03 3.45
C ILE A 26 0.46 -3.34 2.70
N LEU A 27 1.23 -4.39 3.01
CA LEU A 27 1.08 -5.70 2.38
C LEU A 27 -0.33 -6.27 2.60
N ARG A 28 -0.87 -6.16 3.83
CA ARG A 28 -2.24 -6.59 4.15
C ARG A 28 -3.29 -5.80 3.39
N LEU A 29 -3.10 -4.48 3.21
CA LEU A 29 -3.99 -3.67 2.39
C LEU A 29 -3.88 -4.01 0.91
N SER A 30 -2.68 -4.23 0.37
CA SER A 30 -2.48 -4.56 -1.05
C SER A 30 -3.06 -5.92 -1.43
N VAL A 31 -2.92 -6.93 -0.56
CA VAL A 31 -3.42 -8.30 -0.84
C VAL A 31 -4.94 -8.33 -1.02
N ILE A 32 -5.68 -7.48 -0.31
CA ILE A 32 -7.16 -7.45 -0.40
C ILE A 32 -7.62 -6.29 -1.29
N GLY A 33 -7.01 -5.12 -1.17
CA GLY A 33 -7.39 -3.91 -1.88
C GLY A 33 -7.19 -4.01 -3.38
N LEU A 34 -6.09 -4.60 -3.83
CA LEU A 34 -5.78 -4.73 -5.26
C LEU A 34 -6.80 -5.63 -6.00
N PRO A 35 -7.09 -6.87 -5.57
CA PRO A 35 -8.10 -7.69 -6.25
C PRO A 35 -9.52 -7.12 -6.13
N VAL A 36 -9.87 -6.46 -5.01
CA VAL A 36 -11.18 -5.81 -4.86
C VAL A 36 -11.34 -4.63 -5.82
N MET A 37 -10.31 -3.78 -5.96
CA MET A 37 -10.34 -2.65 -6.90
C MET A 37 -10.41 -3.12 -8.35
N VAL A 38 -9.59 -4.12 -8.71
CA VAL A 38 -9.60 -4.70 -10.06
C VAL A 38 -10.95 -5.35 -10.36
N GLY A 39 -11.53 -6.09 -9.40
CA GLY A 39 -12.87 -6.67 -9.53
C GLY A 39 -13.95 -5.60 -9.74
N PHE A 40 -13.94 -4.54 -8.93
CA PHE A 40 -14.91 -3.45 -9.03
C PHE A 40 -14.79 -2.68 -10.35
N LEU A 41 -13.58 -2.35 -10.79
CA LEU A 41 -13.33 -1.72 -12.08
C LEU A 41 -13.73 -2.60 -13.25
N THR A 42 -13.46 -3.90 -13.18
CA THR A 42 -13.83 -4.87 -14.22
C THR A 42 -15.35 -4.96 -14.35
N VAL A 43 -16.07 -5.10 -13.24
CA VAL A 43 -17.54 -5.12 -13.25
C VAL A 43 -18.12 -3.79 -13.71
N GLY A 44 -17.55 -2.66 -13.29
CA GLY A 44 -17.98 -1.33 -13.72
C GLY A 44 -17.79 -1.11 -15.22
N LEU A 45 -16.63 -1.47 -15.78
CA LEU A 45 -16.35 -1.39 -17.21
C LEU A 45 -17.24 -2.34 -18.02
N TRP A 46 -17.47 -3.55 -17.52
CA TRP A 46 -18.36 -4.50 -18.16
C TRP A 46 -19.80 -3.97 -18.24
N PHE A 47 -20.30 -3.33 -17.16
CA PHE A 47 -21.68 -2.84 -17.10
C PHE A 47 -21.90 -1.51 -17.85
N ILE A 48 -20.89 -0.64 -17.90
CA ILE A 48 -21.01 0.71 -18.47
C ILE A 48 -20.58 0.75 -19.94
N ALA A 49 -19.53 0.02 -20.31
CA ALA A 49 -18.90 0.15 -21.61
C ALA A 49 -19.29 -0.96 -22.61
N ASP A 50 -20.11 -1.94 -22.20
CA ASP A 50 -20.55 -3.11 -23.00
C ASP A 50 -19.35 -3.80 -23.69
N LEU A 51 -18.22 -3.81 -22.99
CA LEU A 51 -16.96 -4.35 -23.47
C LEU A 51 -16.92 -5.87 -23.25
N ASP A 52 -16.33 -6.57 -24.20
CA ASP A 52 -16.06 -8.00 -24.06
C ASP A 52 -15.18 -8.26 -22.84
N TRP A 53 -15.41 -9.38 -22.14
CA TRP A 53 -14.87 -9.61 -20.78
C TRP A 53 -13.35 -9.50 -20.71
N GLY A 54 -12.65 -9.96 -21.76
CA GLY A 54 -11.19 -9.86 -21.87
C GLY A 54 -10.69 -8.43 -22.05
N THR A 55 -11.39 -7.62 -22.84
CA THR A 55 -11.07 -6.20 -23.04
C THR A 55 -11.35 -5.40 -21.78
N ALA A 56 -12.47 -5.67 -21.09
CA ALA A 56 -12.81 -5.02 -19.82
C ALA A 56 -11.72 -5.22 -18.75
N ILE A 57 -11.17 -6.44 -18.60
CA ILE A 57 -10.07 -6.71 -17.67
C ILE A 57 -8.80 -5.93 -18.06
N ALA A 58 -8.41 -5.95 -19.34
CA ALA A 58 -7.22 -5.25 -19.81
C ALA A 58 -7.33 -3.72 -19.59
N THR A 59 -8.50 -3.16 -19.85
CA THR A 59 -8.79 -1.73 -19.64
C THR A 59 -8.89 -1.38 -18.16
N ALA A 60 -9.36 -2.30 -17.30
CA ALA A 60 -9.44 -2.12 -15.85
C ALA A 60 -8.07 -2.23 -15.15
N LEU A 61 -7.15 -3.02 -15.71
CA LEU A 61 -5.82 -3.26 -15.14
C LEU A 61 -4.98 -1.98 -15.03
N LEU A 62 -4.93 -1.17 -16.09
CA LEU A 62 -4.13 0.05 -16.12
C LEU A 62 -4.55 1.06 -15.03
N PRO A 63 -5.81 1.51 -14.95
CA PRO A 63 -6.26 2.38 -13.86
C PRO A 63 -6.30 1.65 -12.52
N GLY A 64 -6.56 0.34 -12.48
CA GLY A 64 -6.63 -0.43 -11.24
C GLY A 64 -5.27 -0.57 -10.55
N VAL A 65 -4.20 -0.83 -11.30
CA VAL A 65 -2.83 -0.86 -10.77
C VAL A 65 -2.39 0.54 -10.34
N LEU A 66 -2.67 1.57 -11.15
CA LEU A 66 -2.39 2.96 -10.77
C LEU A 66 -3.12 3.32 -9.47
N PHE A 67 -4.42 3.10 -9.38
CA PHE A 67 -5.20 3.40 -8.19
C PHE A 67 -4.75 2.56 -6.98
N GLY A 68 -4.40 1.29 -7.19
CA GLY A 68 -3.89 0.43 -6.13
C GLY A 68 -2.55 0.89 -5.55
N VAL A 69 -1.58 1.22 -6.42
CA VAL A 69 -0.25 1.66 -5.98
C VAL A 69 -0.30 3.08 -5.40
N PHE A 70 -0.90 4.03 -6.12
CA PHE A 70 -0.98 5.42 -5.67
C PHE A 70 -1.93 5.60 -4.48
N GLY A 71 -3.10 4.95 -4.52
CA GLY A 71 -4.05 4.96 -3.40
C GLY A 71 -3.51 4.23 -2.17
N GLY A 72 -2.82 3.11 -2.35
CA GLY A 72 -2.15 2.39 -1.27
C GLY A 72 -1.04 3.22 -0.61
N GLY A 73 -0.22 3.91 -1.40
CA GLY A 73 0.80 4.84 -0.91
C GLY A 73 0.19 6.03 -0.15
N PHE A 74 -0.90 6.61 -0.66
CA PHE A 74 -1.62 7.69 0.01
C PHE A 74 -2.24 7.25 1.35
N VAL A 75 -2.86 6.07 1.41
CA VAL A 75 -3.40 5.52 2.66
C VAL A 75 -2.28 5.18 3.65
N GLY A 76 -1.13 4.70 3.18
CA GLY A 76 0.07 4.54 4.01
C GLY A 76 0.50 5.86 4.63
N MET A 77 0.64 6.91 3.81
CA MET A 77 1.00 8.25 4.28
C MET A 77 -0.01 8.82 5.30
N LEU A 78 -1.32 8.64 5.06
CA LEU A 78 -2.35 9.04 6.01
C LEU A 78 -2.21 8.32 7.36
N ARG A 79 -1.95 7.00 7.33
CA ARG A 79 -1.70 6.20 8.53
C ARG A 79 -0.43 6.63 9.27
N ALA A 80 0.61 7.06 8.55
CA ALA A 80 1.83 7.58 9.16
C ALA A 80 1.61 8.94 9.84
N MET A 81 0.69 9.77 9.32
CA MET A 81 0.32 11.07 9.92
C MET A 81 -0.62 10.95 11.12
N GLU A 82 -1.34 9.84 11.26
CA GLU A 82 -2.23 9.55 12.39
C GLU A 82 -1.48 8.99 13.62
N HIS A 83 -0.16 8.84 13.53
CA HIS A 83 0.76 8.55 14.63
C HIS A 83 1.68 9.76 14.89
#